data_AF-A0A1I3L133-F1
#
_entry.id   AF-A0A1I3L133-F1
#
_cell.length_a   1.000
_cell.length_b   1.000
_cell.length_c   1.000
_cell.angle_alpha   90.00
_cell.angle_beta   90.00
_cell.angle_gamma   90.00
#
_symmetry.space_group_name_H-M   'P 1'
#
loop_
_entity.id
_entity.type
_entity.pdbx_description
1 polymer ?
#
loop_
_entity_poly.entity_id
_entity_poly.type
_entity_poly.pdbx_seq_one_letter_code
_entity_poly.pdbx_strand_id
1 'polypeptide(L)'
;MTEQTPEERPDPRAEALARLKKRRDFYQHVLVYVLMNGFLVLIWWLVLAPGFFWPAFPLGFWGVGLALHAWDTFTPARISEERIRREMNRRR
;
A
#
# COMPACT_ATOMS: atom_id res chain seq x y z
N MET A 1 -15.38 -37.70 24.72
CA MET A 1 -16.14 -36.86 23.78
C MET A 1 -15.47 -35.50 23.79
N THR A 2 -14.43 -35.35 22.98
CA THR A 2 -13.63 -34.12 22.90
C THR A 2 -14.43 -33.08 22.14
N GLU A 3 -14.77 -31.99 22.81
CA GLU A 3 -15.37 -30.82 22.19
C GLU A 3 -14.41 -30.29 21.12
N GLN A 4 -14.76 -30.53 19.86
CA GLN A 4 -14.11 -29.87 18.74
C GLN A 4 -14.52 -28.40 18.82
N THR A 5 -13.59 -27.55 19.26
CA THR A 5 -13.69 -26.09 19.12
C THR A 5 -14.06 -25.82 17.66
N PRO A 6 -15.17 -25.10 17.38
CA PRO A 6 -15.55 -24.81 16.01
C PRO A 6 -14.36 -24.12 15.35
N GLU A 7 -13.79 -24.76 14.33
CA GLU A 7 -12.79 -24.17 13.45
C GLU A 7 -13.24 -22.73 13.14
N GLU A 8 -12.49 -21.77 13.69
CA GLU A 8 -12.59 -20.35 13.38
C GLU A 8 -12.14 -20.19 11.93
N ARG A 9 -12.99 -20.62 10.99
CA ARG A 9 -12.77 -20.41 9.56
C ARG A 9 -12.66 -18.90 9.39
N PRO A 10 -11.57 -18.38 8.82
CA PRO A 10 -11.45 -16.95 8.56
C PRO A 10 -12.71 -16.50 7.81
N ASP A 11 -13.47 -15.56 8.40
CA ASP A 11 -14.69 -15.10 7.77
C ASP A 11 -14.30 -14.50 6.40
N PRO A 12 -14.77 -15.06 5.27
CA PRO A 12 -14.42 -14.55 3.94
C PRO A 12 -14.83 -13.07 3.78
N ARG A 13 -15.75 -12.56 4.59
CA ARG A 13 -16.08 -11.12 4.65
C ARG A 13 -14.96 -10.30 5.29
N ALA A 14 -14.29 -10.80 6.31
CA ALA A 14 -13.18 -10.11 6.97
C ALA A 14 -11.97 -9.98 6.02
N GLU A 15 -11.67 -11.00 5.22
CA GLU A 15 -10.62 -10.95 4.20
C GLU A 15 -10.95 -9.95 3.08
N ALA A 16 -12.20 -9.92 2.61
CA ALA A 16 -12.65 -8.95 1.61
C ALA A 16 -12.55 -7.51 2.14
N LEU A 17 -12.94 -7.28 3.40
CA LEU A 17 -12.83 -5.97 4.06
C LEU A 17 -11.38 -5.54 4.25
N ALA A 18 -10.47 -6.45 4.62
CA ALA A 18 -9.05 -6.15 4.78
C ALA A 18 -8.39 -5.71 3.47
N ARG A 19 -8.73 -6.37 2.34
CA ARG A 19 -8.26 -5.98 1.00
C ARG A 19 -8.77 -4.60 0.59
N LEU A 20 -10.02 -4.29 0.92
CA LEU A 20 -10.62 -2.98 0.64
C LEU A 20 -9.97 -1.86 1.47
N LYS A 21 -9.70 -2.12 2.75
CA LYS A 21 -9.06 -1.18 3.67
C LYS A 21 -7.63 -0.85 3.24
N LYS A 22 -6.82 -1.85 2.87
CA LYS A 22 -5.45 -1.65 2.34
C LYS A 22 -5.41 -0.69 1.15
N ARG A 23 -6.34 -0.83 0.21
CA ARG A 23 -6.43 0.08 -0.94
C ARG A 23 -6.75 1.50 -0.52
N ARG A 24 -7.69 1.68 0.41
CA ARG A 24 -8.07 3.01 0.91
C ARG A 24 -6.92 3.72 1.60
N ASP A 25 -6.18 3.01 2.44
CA ASP A 25 -5.04 3.57 3.19
C ASP A 25 -3.90 3.98 2.23
N PHE A 26 -3.70 3.22 1.14
CA PHE A 26 -2.80 3.60 0.04
C PHE A 26 -3.25 4.89 -0.66
N TYR A 27 -4.54 5.00 -1.04
CA TYR A 27 -5.05 6.22 -1.67
C TYR A 27 -4.93 7.46 -0.78
N GLN A 28 -5.10 7.31 0.54
CA GLN A 28 -4.87 8.40 1.48
C GLN A 28 -3.40 8.85 1.46
N HIS A 29 -2.45 7.92 1.43
CA HIS A 29 -1.03 8.26 1.32
C HIS A 29 -0.71 8.98 0.00
N VAL A 30 -1.26 8.51 -1.13
CA VAL A 30 -1.10 9.18 -2.43
C VAL A 30 -1.68 10.59 -2.39
N LEU A 31 -2.88 10.77 -1.82
CA LEU A 31 -3.53 12.07 -1.72
C LEU A 31 -2.68 13.06 -0.93
N VAL A 32 -2.18 12.65 0.25
CA VAL A 32 -1.31 13.48 1.09
C VAL A 32 0.00 13.81 0.34
N TYR A 33 0.58 12.83 -0.36
CA TYR A 33 1.78 13.04 -1.16
C TYR A 33 1.54 14.10 -2.26
N VAL A 34 0.46 14.00 -3.02
CA VAL A 34 0.15 14.95 -4.10
C VAL A 34 -0.12 16.34 -3.54
N LEU A 35 -0.90 16.46 -2.45
CA LEU A 35 -1.22 17.74 -1.84
C LEU A 35 0.03 18.44 -1.28
N MET A 36 0.88 17.74 -0.54
CA MET A 36 2.10 18.30 0.02
C MET A 36 3.11 18.69 -1.05
N ASN A 37 3.38 17.80 -2.01
CA ASN A 37 4.32 18.10 -3.09
C ASN A 37 3.81 19.22 -4.00
N GLY A 38 2.50 19.22 -4.33
CA GLY A 38 1.88 20.31 -5.07
C GLY A 38 1.99 21.65 -4.34
N PHE A 39 1.80 21.67 -3.03
CA PHE A 39 1.97 22.86 -2.20
C PHE A 39 3.43 23.36 -2.19
N LEU A 40 4.40 22.45 -2.08
CA LEU A 40 5.84 22.79 -2.15
C LEU A 40 6.23 23.39 -3.51
N VAL A 41 5.73 22.79 -4.60
CA VAL A 41 5.93 23.30 -5.97
C VAL A 41 5.26 24.66 -6.16
N LEU A 42 4.06 24.85 -5.61
CA LEU A 42 3.35 26.12 -5.65
C LEU A 42 4.13 27.21 -4.92
N ILE A 43 4.64 26.94 -3.72
CA ILE A 43 5.51 27.88 -2.98
C ILE A 43 6.75 28.20 -3.80
N TRP A 44 7.43 27.20 -4.35
CA TRP A 44 8.61 27.44 -5.17
C TRP A 44 8.30 28.34 -6.38
N TRP A 45 7.19 28.08 -7.07
CA TRP A 45 6.75 28.87 -8.23
C TRP A 45 6.42 30.32 -7.86
N LEU A 46 5.80 30.54 -6.70
CA LEU A 46 5.40 31.87 -6.22
C LEU A 46 6.56 32.69 -5.66
N VAL A 47 7.58 32.06 -5.08
CA VAL A 47 8.63 32.77 -4.32
C VAL A 47 9.98 32.81 -5.06
N LEU A 48 10.33 31.80 -5.87
CA LEU A 48 11.67 31.61 -6.45
C LEU A 48 11.67 31.35 -7.97
N ALA A 49 11.17 32.28 -8.78
CA ALA A 49 11.54 32.31 -10.20
C ALA A 49 12.86 33.11 -10.34
N PRO A 50 14.06 32.54 -10.65
CA PRO A 50 14.44 31.25 -11.25
C PRO A 50 15.43 30.46 -10.34
N GLY A 51 15.02 30.13 -9.12
CA GLY A 51 15.88 29.44 -8.15
C GLY A 51 15.94 27.93 -8.39
N PHE A 52 16.95 27.28 -7.80
CA PHE A 52 17.07 25.82 -7.84
C PHE A 52 15.76 25.12 -7.38
N PHE A 53 15.31 24.11 -8.13
CA PHE A 53 14.07 23.37 -7.88
C PHE A 53 14.22 22.37 -6.73
N TRP A 54 14.36 22.90 -5.52
CA TRP A 54 14.48 22.11 -4.29
C TRP A 54 13.31 21.16 -3.99
N PRO A 55 12.05 21.38 -4.48
CA PRO A 55 10.98 20.38 -4.32
C PRO A 55 11.28 19.03 -4.98
N ALA A 56 12.28 18.94 -5.87
CA ALA A 56 12.72 17.67 -6.45
C ALA A 56 13.17 16.64 -5.40
N PHE A 57 13.78 17.07 -4.28
CA PHE A 57 14.26 16.16 -3.25
C PHE A 57 13.12 15.44 -2.52
N PRO A 58 12.12 16.12 -1.92
CA PRO A 58 10.98 15.44 -1.32
C PRO A 58 10.17 14.66 -2.36
N LEU A 59 9.99 15.17 -3.59
CA LEU A 59 9.32 14.43 -4.66
C LEU A 59 10.03 13.10 -4.93
N GLY A 60 11.35 13.14 -5.13
CA GLY A 60 12.15 11.96 -5.47
C GLY A 60 12.22 10.97 -4.32
N PHE A 61 12.66 11.41 -3.14
CA PHE A 61 12.86 10.53 -2.00
C PHE A 61 11.55 9.89 -1.53
N TRP A 62 10.48 10.67 -1.37
CA TRP A 62 9.18 10.11 -0.97
C TRP A 62 8.45 9.42 -2.12
N GLY A 63 8.66 9.86 -3.36
CA GLY A 63 8.08 9.23 -4.54
C GLY A 63 8.55 7.79 -4.72
N VAL A 64 9.83 7.51 -4.41
CA VAL A 64 10.37 6.14 -4.40
C VAL A 64 9.68 5.28 -3.34
N GLY A 65 9.51 5.80 -2.12
CA GLY A 65 8.78 5.08 -1.06
C GLY A 65 7.32 4.78 -1.44
N LEU A 66 6.64 5.75 -2.05
CA LEU A 66 5.27 5.58 -2.53
C LEU A 66 5.19 4.56 -3.67
N ALA A 67 6.15 4.57 -4.60
CA ALA A 67 6.23 3.60 -5.70
C ALA A 67 6.47 2.18 -5.19
N LEU A 68 7.35 2.00 -4.20
CA LEU A 68 7.55 0.70 -3.55
C LEU A 68 6.30 0.22 -2.81
N HIS A 69 5.59 1.11 -2.12
CA HIS A 69 4.34 0.77 -1.44
C HIS A 69 3.20 0.46 -2.43
N ALA A 70 3.16 1.16 -3.56
CA ALA A 70 2.26 0.86 -4.67
C ALA A 70 2.59 -0.51 -5.26
N TRP A 71 3.88 -0.82 -5.44
CA TRP A 71 4.33 -2.12 -5.89
C TRP A 71 3.87 -3.22 -4.92
N ASP A 72 4.03 -3.06 -3.60
CA ASP A 72 3.55 -4.04 -2.62
C ASP A 72 2.00 -4.18 -2.60
N THR A 73 1.28 -3.07 -2.80
CA THR A 73 -0.19 -3.05 -2.74
C THR A 73 -0.85 -3.60 -4.01
N PHE A 74 -0.28 -3.30 -5.19
CA PHE A 74 -0.85 -3.66 -6.49
C PHE A 74 -0.14 -4.81 -7.19
N THR A 75 1.10 -5.14 -6.82
CA THR A 75 1.68 -6.42 -7.26
C THR A 75 0.95 -7.50 -6.47
N PRO A 76 0.20 -8.38 -7.14
CA PRO A 76 -0.33 -9.55 -6.47
C PRO A 76 0.89 -10.28 -5.93
N ALA A 77 0.98 -10.47 -4.62
CA ALA A 77 1.95 -11.39 -4.05
C ALA A 77 1.91 -12.65 -4.92
N ARG A 78 2.97 -12.91 -5.69
CA ARG A 78 3.08 -14.13 -6.51
C ARG A 78 3.01 -15.40 -5.66
N ILE A 79 3.04 -15.23 -4.34
CA ILE A 79 2.51 -16.16 -3.37
C ILE A 79 0.98 -16.00 -3.35
N SER A 80 0.32 -16.47 -4.42
CA SER A 80 -1.12 -16.73 -4.37
C SER A 80 -1.39 -17.55 -3.11
N GLU A 81 -2.39 -17.19 -2.32
CA GLU A 81 -2.87 -18.01 -1.19
C GLU A 81 -3.13 -19.46 -1.64
N GLU A 82 -3.42 -19.69 -2.92
CA GLU A 82 -3.52 -21.03 -3.51
C GLU A 82 -2.20 -21.80 -3.46
N ARG A 83 -1.04 -21.13 -3.58
CA ARG A 83 0.29 -21.75 -3.48
C ARG A 83 0.62 -22.08 -2.03
N ILE A 84 0.24 -21.23 -1.07
CA ILE A 84 0.36 -21.53 0.37
C ILE A 84 -0.55 -22.71 0.73
N ARG A 85 -1.81 -22.69 0.28
CA ARG A 85 -2.78 -23.75 0.52
C ARG A 85 -2.37 -25.08 -0.15
N ARG A 86 -1.79 -25.04 -1.36
CA ARG A 86 -1.20 -26.22 -2.02
C ARG A 86 -0.02 -26.78 -1.26
N GLU A 87 0.86 -25.93 -0.73
CA GLU A 87 2.03 -26.39 0.03
C GLU A 87 1.63 -26.97 1.40
N MET A 88 0.62 -26.40 2.07
CA MET A 88 0.09 -26.98 3.32
C MET A 88 -0.55 -28.36 3.10
N ASN A 89 -1.32 -28.55 2.02
CA ASN A 89 -1.89 -29.85 1.68
C ASN A 89 -0.86 -30.88 1.21
N ARG A 90 0.35 -30.45 0.84
CA ARG A 90 1.44 -31.36 0.44
C ARG A 90 2.19 -31.95 1.65
N ARG A 91 1.97 -31.40 2.85
CA ARG A 91 2.64 -31.81 4.10
C ARG A 91 1.71 -32.51 5.10
N ARG A 92 0.45 -32.80 4.72
CA ARG A 92 -0.46 -33.70 5.44
C ARG A 92 -0.54 -35.02 4.71
#